data_AF-A0A6A6D5D2-F1
#
_entry.id   AF-A0A6A6D5D2-F1
#
_cell.length_a   1.000
_cell.length_b   1.000
_cell.length_c   1.000
_cell.angle_alpha   90.00
_cell.angle_beta   90.00
_cell.angle_gamma   90.00
#
_symmetry.space_group_name_H-M   'P 1'
#
loop_
_entity.id
_entity.type
_entity.pdbx_description
1 polymer ?
#
loop_
_entity_poly.entity_id
_entity_poly.type
_entity_poly.pdbx_seq_one_letter_code
_entity_poly.pdbx_strand_id
1 'polypeptide(L)'
;MAPTTFQKHASKSTTAPHKSESNKTPVVPKSQEKSKQKDDKKDSSGPSRPQHITGARAHYNPAPYHFHPHLTYATFLNIEEDFEVTCHPHLTYVGYPSRAEDFAMAEDDEDEDVDDDENDIEEARRHSRKTRVTTHVHRQSVSMTSPRYTVYHSHYSLPSIIARFLVAVRGSPIDGLDDGFTEQVIDVFAGEQLSALFQAGGDVVADIPALRNESSRDTVSGPIEIARHLSDRYPALFPAKEADTIKAHIARLHDLDWFSLSLPVPRPSRGGDDQSREALQEFQHDLEQRLEGGASAWYRAALMYRLRTFQSPNDEVSRIYEVRARARHTLEAIEGHVVDHRGHPWIFGFERPSALDAHLVPSLARLEDAGNGGLIPPRLKGYLDAARRTQYWREVMGDRKTLR
;
A
#
# COMPACT_ATOMS: atom_id res chain seq x y z
N MET A 1 54.50 -29.89 -0.97
CA MET A 1 53.13 -30.33 -1.33
C MET A 1 52.19 -29.15 -1.11
N ALA A 2 51.89 -28.47 -2.21
CA ALA A 2 50.94 -27.38 -2.41
C ALA A 2 50.68 -27.34 -3.93
N PRO A 3 49.74 -26.54 -4.46
CA PRO A 3 48.30 -26.77 -4.52
C PRO A 3 47.82 -27.00 -5.97
N THR A 4 46.59 -27.51 -6.12
CA THR A 4 45.99 -27.85 -7.42
C THR A 4 45.27 -26.65 -8.05
N THR A 5 45.71 -26.32 -9.26
CA THR A 5 45.18 -25.28 -10.16
C THR A 5 43.97 -25.79 -10.95
N PHE A 6 42.88 -25.02 -11.04
CA PHE A 6 41.77 -25.28 -11.98
C PHE A 6 41.86 -24.34 -13.19
N GLN A 7 41.89 -24.93 -14.38
CA GLN A 7 42.04 -24.27 -15.68
C GLN A 7 40.71 -23.76 -16.24
N LYS A 8 40.78 -22.58 -16.89
CA LYS A 8 39.77 -22.01 -17.80
C LYS A 8 39.85 -22.71 -19.16
N HIS A 9 38.71 -23.11 -19.71
CA HIS A 9 38.58 -23.38 -21.16
C HIS A 9 37.83 -22.23 -21.82
N ALA A 10 38.53 -21.52 -22.70
CA ALA A 10 37.99 -20.66 -23.73
C ALA A 10 38.06 -21.41 -25.06
N SER A 11 36.96 -21.48 -25.80
CA SER A 11 36.94 -21.97 -27.17
C SER A 11 36.59 -20.82 -28.10
N LYS A 12 37.61 -20.32 -28.81
CA LYS A 12 37.47 -19.57 -30.06
C LYS A 12 37.43 -20.60 -31.19
N SER A 13 36.52 -20.43 -32.14
CA SER A 13 36.68 -20.98 -33.50
C SER A 13 36.25 -19.96 -34.53
N THR A 14 36.95 -20.03 -35.66
CA THR A 14 37.34 -18.99 -36.60
C THR A 14 36.65 -19.27 -37.95
N THR A 15 36.12 -18.21 -38.58
CA THR A 15 36.11 -17.85 -40.03
C THR A 15 35.96 -18.98 -41.07
N ALA A 16 35.08 -18.92 -42.09
CA ALA A 16 35.19 -18.05 -43.28
C ALA A 16 34.00 -18.28 -44.28
N PRO A 17 33.90 -17.54 -45.41
CA PRO A 17 32.64 -17.02 -45.94
C PRO A 17 32.12 -17.68 -47.24
N HIS A 18 30.87 -17.41 -47.62
CA HIS A 18 30.42 -17.57 -49.02
C HIS A 18 29.27 -16.62 -49.41
N LYS A 19 29.56 -15.82 -50.44
CA LYS A 19 28.76 -15.36 -51.60
C LYS A 19 27.30 -14.87 -51.43
N SER A 20 27.15 -13.57 -51.72
CA SER A 20 26.25 -12.95 -52.71
C SER A 20 24.98 -13.69 -53.14
N GLU A 21 23.82 -13.06 -52.92
CA GLU A 21 22.77 -13.00 -53.94
C GLU A 21 21.83 -11.81 -53.73
N SER A 22 21.57 -11.13 -54.84
CA SER A 22 20.66 -10.01 -55.05
C SER A 22 19.21 -10.36 -54.72
N ASN A 23 18.48 -9.49 -54.03
CA ASN A 23 17.01 -9.52 -54.15
C ASN A 23 16.33 -8.14 -54.15
N LYS A 24 15.76 -7.92 -55.33
CA LYS A 24 14.67 -7.04 -55.79
C LYS A 24 13.84 -6.30 -54.74
N THR A 25 13.78 -4.98 -54.95
CA THR A 25 12.80 -4.03 -54.42
C THR A 25 11.37 -4.33 -54.92
N PRO A 26 10.33 -4.22 -54.07
CA PRO A 26 8.95 -4.33 -54.53
C PRO A 26 8.38 -2.99 -55.00
N VAL A 27 7.57 -3.11 -56.04
CA VAL A 27 6.83 -2.07 -56.77
C VAL A 27 5.66 -1.56 -55.95
N VAL A 28 5.53 -0.24 -55.86
CA VAL A 28 4.39 0.49 -55.27
C VAL A 28 3.24 0.55 -56.29
N PRO A 29 1.99 0.15 -55.95
CA PRO A 29 0.85 0.39 -56.83
C PRO A 29 0.21 1.76 -56.54
N LYS A 30 -0.07 2.47 -57.65
CA LYS A 30 -0.87 3.70 -57.71
C LYS A 30 -2.37 3.35 -57.60
N SER A 31 -3.08 4.03 -56.70
CA SER A 31 -4.55 4.14 -56.70
C SER A 31 -4.88 5.63 -56.87
N GLN A 32 -5.26 6.09 -58.07
CA GLN A 32 -6.65 6.28 -58.53
C GLN A 32 -7.54 7.03 -57.53
N GLU A 33 -7.61 8.35 -57.71
CA GLU A 33 -8.55 9.26 -57.07
C GLU A 33 -9.42 9.89 -58.17
N LYS A 34 -10.74 9.67 -58.11
CA LYS A 34 -11.76 10.29 -58.97
C LYS A 34 -13.07 10.43 -58.20
N SER A 35 -13.83 11.46 -58.60
CA SER A 35 -15.19 11.90 -58.20
C SER A 35 -15.22 12.82 -56.97
N LYS A 36 -15.50 14.14 -57.03
CA LYS A 36 -16.61 14.95 -57.62
C LYS A 36 -18.01 14.64 -57.08
N GLN A 37 -18.49 15.45 -56.13
CA GLN A 37 -19.89 15.89 -55.97
C GLN A 37 -19.89 17.07 -54.96
N LYS A 38 -19.94 18.35 -55.35
CA LYS A 38 -21.02 19.22 -55.86
C LYS A 38 -22.05 19.65 -54.81
N ASP A 39 -22.07 20.96 -54.58
CA ASP A 39 -22.95 21.77 -53.72
C ASP A 39 -24.42 21.78 -54.15
N ASP A 40 -25.32 21.94 -53.17
CA ASP A 40 -26.52 22.82 -53.14
C ASP A 40 -27.23 22.60 -51.77
N LYS A 41 -27.47 23.53 -50.85
CA LYS A 41 -28.14 24.85 -50.80
C LYS A 41 -29.55 24.75 -50.14
N LYS A 42 -29.75 25.55 -49.06
CA LYS A 42 -31.02 26.07 -48.48
C LYS A 42 -31.95 25.05 -47.76
N ASP A 43 -32.74 25.35 -46.73
CA ASP A 43 -33.32 26.61 -46.19
C ASP A 43 -33.72 26.44 -44.69
N SER A 44 -33.60 27.54 -43.93
CA SER A 44 -34.51 28.11 -42.91
C SER A 44 -35.15 27.32 -41.72
N SER A 45 -35.45 28.11 -40.66
CA SER A 45 -36.13 27.86 -39.36
C SER A 45 -35.19 27.37 -38.23
N GLY A 46 -35.02 28.00 -37.06
CA GLY A 46 -35.72 29.03 -36.29
C GLY A 46 -35.52 28.64 -34.80
N PRO A 47 -35.01 29.50 -33.90
CA PRO A 47 -34.58 29.02 -32.58
C PRO A 47 -35.76 28.87 -31.61
N SER A 48 -36.02 27.65 -31.16
CA SER A 48 -36.91 27.40 -30.02
C SER A 48 -36.15 27.54 -28.71
N ARG A 49 -36.64 28.49 -27.93
CA ARG A 49 -36.25 28.92 -26.58
C ARG A 49 -36.36 27.74 -25.58
N PRO A 50 -35.33 27.40 -24.78
CA PRO A 50 -35.51 26.47 -23.68
C PRO A 50 -36.20 27.17 -22.50
N GLN A 51 -37.25 26.53 -21.99
CA GLN A 51 -37.96 26.94 -20.78
C GLN A 51 -37.09 26.66 -19.55
N HIS A 52 -37.01 27.65 -18.66
CA HIS A 52 -36.47 27.51 -17.32
C HIS A 52 -37.31 26.52 -16.51
N ILE A 53 -36.71 25.40 -16.10
CA ILE A 53 -37.22 24.57 -15.01
C ILE A 53 -36.41 24.92 -13.76
N THR A 54 -36.99 25.74 -12.90
CA THR A 54 -36.53 25.96 -11.52
C THR A 54 -37.00 24.79 -10.67
N GLY A 55 -36.15 23.77 -10.54
CA GLY A 55 -36.32 22.68 -9.58
C GLY A 55 -35.58 22.99 -8.28
N ALA A 56 -36.33 23.03 -7.18
CA ALA A 56 -35.83 23.28 -5.83
C ALA A 56 -34.74 22.25 -5.44
N ARG A 57 -33.61 22.76 -4.96
CA ARG A 57 -32.46 21.98 -4.49
C ARG A 57 -32.72 21.61 -3.02
N ALA A 58 -33.08 20.36 -2.76
CA ALA A 58 -33.11 19.83 -1.40
C ALA A 58 -31.66 19.74 -0.89
N HIS A 59 -31.35 20.49 0.17
CA HIS A 59 -30.09 20.39 0.88
C HIS A 59 -30.10 19.08 1.70
N TYR A 60 -29.47 18.04 1.15
CA TYR A 60 -29.12 16.85 1.92
C TYR A 60 -27.76 17.10 2.58
N ASN A 61 -27.75 17.16 3.90
CA ASN A 61 -26.55 17.32 4.71
C ASN A 61 -26.27 16.00 5.44
N PRO A 62 -25.48 15.07 4.87
CA PRO A 62 -25.08 13.87 5.59
C PRO A 62 -24.03 14.25 6.63
N ALA A 63 -24.31 13.94 7.90
CA ALA A 63 -23.36 14.04 8.99
C ALA A 63 -22.06 13.27 8.66
N PRO A 64 -20.89 13.72 9.14
CA PRO A 64 -19.63 13.03 8.87
C PRO A 64 -19.62 11.66 9.55
N TYR A 65 -19.73 10.61 8.75
CA TYR A 65 -19.37 9.26 9.17
C TYR A 65 -17.85 9.21 9.35
N HIS A 66 -17.39 9.22 10.60
CA HIS A 66 -16.01 8.93 10.94
C HIS A 66 -15.77 7.42 10.78
N PHE A 67 -15.30 7.04 9.59
CA PHE A 67 -14.75 5.71 9.34
C PHE A 67 -13.35 5.68 9.95
N HIS A 68 -13.06 4.72 10.85
CA HIS A 68 -11.70 4.47 11.34
C HIS A 68 -11.00 3.50 10.36
N PRO A 69 -10.03 3.96 9.55
CA PRO A 69 -9.43 3.16 8.48
C PRO A 69 -8.41 2.11 8.96
N HIS A 70 -8.12 2.02 10.26
CA HIS A 70 -7.12 1.09 10.80
C HIS A 70 -7.64 -0.32 11.12
N LEU A 71 -8.94 -0.59 10.92
CA LEU A 71 -9.55 -1.90 11.21
C LEU A 71 -9.62 -2.86 10.01
N THR A 72 -8.97 -2.53 8.89
CA THR A 72 -8.87 -3.44 7.75
C THR A 72 -7.71 -4.40 7.93
N TYR A 73 -7.89 -5.41 8.78
CA TYR A 73 -7.63 -6.85 8.53
C TYR A 73 -7.43 -7.70 9.80
N ALA A 74 -7.05 -7.14 10.95
CA ALA A 74 -7.03 -7.91 12.20
C ALA A 74 -7.22 -7.08 13.47
N THR A 75 -8.47 -6.74 13.81
CA THR A 75 -8.82 -6.59 15.24
C THR A 75 -10.32 -6.80 15.46
N PHE A 76 -10.77 -8.03 15.68
CA PHE A 76 -12.04 -8.29 16.36
C PHE A 76 -11.95 -9.60 17.16
N LEU A 77 -11.63 -9.46 18.45
CA LEU A 77 -11.98 -10.41 19.49
C LEU A 77 -12.75 -9.64 20.56
N ASN A 78 -14.07 -9.77 20.51
CA ASN A 78 -15.00 -9.81 21.65
C ASN A 78 -16.40 -9.97 21.07
N ILE A 79 -16.71 -11.19 20.65
CA ILE A 79 -18.10 -11.65 20.55
C ILE A 79 -18.23 -12.64 21.71
N GLU A 80 -18.92 -12.21 22.76
CA GLU A 80 -19.44 -13.09 23.80
C GLU A 80 -20.53 -13.96 23.15
N GLU A 81 -20.14 -15.10 22.58
CA GLU A 81 -21.06 -16.19 22.30
C GLU A 81 -20.48 -17.45 22.94
N ASP A 82 -21.25 -18.02 23.86
CA ASP A 82 -20.94 -19.22 24.64
C ASP A 82 -20.64 -20.42 23.73
N PHE A 83 -19.36 -20.61 23.40
CA PHE A 83 -18.83 -21.90 22.97
C PHE A 83 -18.03 -22.48 24.14
N GLU A 84 -18.60 -23.48 24.81
CA GLU A 84 -17.85 -24.35 25.71
C GLU A 84 -16.79 -25.12 24.91
N VAL A 85 -15.61 -24.52 24.78
CA VAL A 85 -14.41 -25.24 24.42
C VAL A 85 -13.84 -25.80 25.72
N THR A 86 -14.02 -27.10 25.95
CA THR A 86 -13.34 -27.83 27.03
C THR A 86 -11.83 -27.82 26.77
N CYS A 87 -11.15 -26.81 27.30
CA CYS A 87 -9.71 -26.81 27.51
C CYS A 87 -9.41 -27.37 28.91
N HIS A 88 -8.47 -28.32 28.98
CA HIS A 88 -8.00 -28.90 30.24
C HIS A 88 -7.50 -27.82 31.22
N PRO A 89 -7.68 -28.02 32.54
CA PRO A 89 -7.55 -26.97 33.53
C PRO A 89 -6.10 -26.87 33.99
N HIS A 90 -5.46 -25.72 33.79
CA HIS A 90 -4.49 -25.14 34.72
C HIS A 90 -4.06 -23.78 34.18
N LEU A 91 -4.79 -22.72 34.53
CA LEU A 91 -4.27 -21.38 34.81
C LEU A 91 -5.45 -20.44 35.08
N THR A 92 -5.58 -20.03 36.33
CA THR A 92 -6.55 -19.05 36.83
C THR A 92 -6.21 -17.66 36.29
N TYR A 93 -7.13 -17.09 35.52
CA TYR A 93 -7.14 -15.67 35.15
C TYR A 93 -7.80 -14.86 36.27
N VAL A 94 -7.10 -13.84 36.79
CA VAL A 94 -7.61 -12.92 37.81
C VAL A 94 -8.21 -11.71 37.10
N GLY A 95 -9.54 -11.62 37.09
CA GLY A 95 -10.27 -10.48 36.53
C GLY A 95 -10.36 -9.30 37.51
N TYR A 96 -10.13 -8.09 37.01
CA TYR A 96 -10.53 -6.85 37.67
C TYR A 96 -11.88 -6.37 37.12
N PRO A 97 -12.81 -5.90 37.96
CA PRO A 97 -14.10 -5.39 37.49
C PRO A 97 -13.97 -3.98 36.90
N SER A 98 -14.60 -3.74 35.75
CA SER A 98 -14.81 -2.41 35.20
C SER A 98 -15.91 -1.71 36.01
N ARG A 99 -15.61 -0.48 36.46
CA ARG A 99 -16.54 0.40 37.14
C ARG A 99 -17.01 1.44 36.14
N ALA A 100 -18.29 1.39 35.80
CA ALA A 100 -18.99 2.39 35.02
C ALA A 100 -19.84 3.23 35.96
N GLU A 101 -19.44 4.46 36.27
CA GLU A 101 -20.30 5.47 36.87
C GLU A 101 -19.90 6.87 36.36
N ASP A 102 -20.89 7.53 35.77
CA ASP A 102 -21.26 8.94 35.89
C ASP A 102 -20.20 10.04 35.66
N PHE A 103 -20.33 10.72 34.51
CA PHE A 103 -19.81 12.08 34.32
C PHE A 103 -20.99 13.06 34.23
N ALA A 104 -21.25 13.73 35.35
CA ALA A 104 -22.05 14.93 35.42
C ALA A 104 -21.20 16.14 34.99
N MET A 105 -21.79 17.01 34.17
CA MET A 105 -21.23 18.29 33.77
C MET A 105 -21.21 19.23 34.98
N ALA A 106 -20.04 19.75 35.32
CA ALA A 106 -19.86 20.92 36.17
C ALA A 106 -19.05 21.95 35.37
N GLU A 107 -19.71 23.04 34.99
CA GLU A 107 -19.09 24.33 34.76
C GLU A 107 -18.68 24.88 36.13
N ASP A 108 -17.48 25.41 36.27
CA ASP A 108 -17.24 26.74 36.85
C ASP A 108 -15.74 27.07 36.89
N ASP A 109 -15.53 28.37 36.72
CA ASP A 109 -14.34 29.22 36.72
C ASP A 109 -13.24 28.88 37.75
N GLU A 110 -11.99 29.18 37.41
CA GLU A 110 -11.10 30.03 38.22
C GLU A 110 -9.81 30.38 37.45
N ASP A 111 -9.58 31.68 37.26
CA ASP A 111 -8.33 32.28 36.81
C ASP A 111 -7.33 32.23 37.99
N GLU A 112 -6.30 31.40 37.90
CA GLU A 112 -5.14 31.45 38.80
C GLU A 112 -3.97 32.19 38.12
N ASP A 113 -3.69 33.38 38.64
CA ASP A 113 -2.47 34.15 38.40
C ASP A 113 -1.24 33.37 38.91
N VAL A 114 -0.38 32.94 37.99
CA VAL A 114 0.92 32.32 38.31
C VAL A 114 1.97 33.43 38.34
N ASP A 115 2.39 33.81 39.54
CA ASP A 115 3.56 34.67 39.76
C ASP A 115 4.85 33.88 39.46
N ASP A 116 5.65 34.42 38.53
CA ASP A 116 6.97 33.92 38.13
C ASP A 116 8.01 34.14 39.24
N ASP A 117 8.29 33.12 40.05
CA ASP A 117 9.43 33.10 40.98
C ASP A 117 10.75 32.80 40.22
N GLU A 118 11.32 33.84 39.61
CA GLU A 118 12.56 33.81 38.82
C GLU A 118 13.85 33.60 39.66
N ASN A 119 13.74 33.39 40.97
CA ASN A 119 14.89 33.39 41.89
C ASN A 119 15.47 32.00 42.23
N ASP A 120 14.76 30.90 41.94
CA ASP A 120 15.20 29.55 42.35
C ASP A 120 16.15 28.87 41.33
N ILE A 121 16.32 29.46 40.14
CA ILE A 121 17.14 28.86 39.06
C ILE A 121 18.64 29.19 39.22
N GLU A 122 19.02 30.27 39.90
CA GLU A 122 20.45 30.61 40.09
C GLU A 122 21.14 29.81 41.20
N GLU A 123 20.42 29.38 42.24
CA GLU A 123 21.03 28.67 43.36
C GLU A 123 21.38 27.21 43.01
N ALA A 124 20.58 26.57 42.15
CA ALA A 124 20.87 25.24 41.59
C ALA A 124 22.14 25.20 40.71
N ARG A 125 22.51 26.33 40.07
CA ARG A 125 23.71 26.42 39.23
C ARG A 125 25.01 26.54 40.04
N ARG A 126 24.96 26.97 41.31
CA ARG A 126 26.17 27.10 42.16
C ARG A 126 26.65 25.78 42.78
N HIS A 127 25.76 24.79 42.98
CA HIS A 127 26.13 23.53 43.63
C HIS A 127 26.71 22.46 42.67
N SER A 128 26.63 22.65 41.35
CA SER A 128 27.08 21.64 40.38
C SER A 128 28.58 21.70 40.01
N ARG A 129 29.40 22.50 40.69
CA ARG A 129 30.80 22.79 40.27
C ARG A 129 31.92 21.98 40.95
N LYS A 130 31.65 20.98 41.80
CA LYS A 130 32.72 20.23 42.49
C LYS A 130 32.46 18.73 42.64
N THR A 131 32.44 18.00 41.52
CA THR A 131 32.68 16.55 41.55
C THR A 131 33.27 16.11 40.22
N ARG A 132 34.60 16.16 40.12
CA ARG A 132 35.35 15.60 38.99
C ARG A 132 35.49 14.10 39.22
N VAL A 133 34.43 13.35 38.94
CA VAL A 133 34.45 11.89 38.90
C VAL A 133 35.15 11.50 37.61
N THR A 134 36.38 10.98 37.72
CA THR A 134 37.08 10.29 36.64
C THR A 134 36.42 8.94 36.41
N THR A 135 35.32 8.92 35.66
CA THR A 135 34.73 7.69 35.13
C THR A 135 35.63 7.16 34.02
N HIS A 136 36.34 6.07 34.30
CA HIS A 136 36.93 5.24 33.25
C HIS A 136 35.79 4.60 32.44
N VAL A 137 35.42 5.25 31.34
CA VAL A 137 34.50 4.70 30.34
C VAL A 137 35.20 3.52 29.69
N HIS A 138 34.88 2.32 30.18
CA HIS A 138 35.27 1.08 29.54
C HIS A 138 34.55 1.02 28.20
N ARG A 139 35.26 1.43 27.13
CA ARG A 139 34.76 1.41 25.75
C ARG A 139 34.63 -0.04 25.32
N GLN A 140 33.50 -0.68 25.64
CA GLN A 140 33.14 -1.97 25.07
C GLN A 140 33.09 -1.79 23.55
N SER A 141 33.99 -2.49 22.86
CA SER A 141 33.95 -2.63 21.42
C SER A 141 32.75 -3.53 21.07
N VAL A 142 31.57 -2.92 20.94
CA VAL A 142 30.39 -3.60 20.43
C VAL A 142 30.70 -4.00 18.99
N SER A 143 30.79 -5.31 18.75
CA SER A 143 30.86 -5.85 17.39
C SER A 143 29.56 -5.47 16.68
N MET A 144 29.66 -4.52 15.74
CA MET A 144 28.50 -4.05 14.97
C MET A 144 28.20 -5.06 13.85
N THR A 145 27.55 -6.16 14.19
CA THR A 145 26.94 -7.04 13.20
C THR A 145 25.71 -6.35 12.62
N SER A 146 25.63 -6.19 11.29
CA SER A 146 24.43 -5.66 10.64
C SER A 146 23.19 -6.45 11.05
N PRO A 147 22.05 -5.79 11.31
CA PRO A 147 20.80 -6.49 11.57
C PRO A 147 20.41 -7.37 10.38
N ARG A 148 19.71 -8.47 10.70
CA ARG A 148 19.09 -9.35 9.72
C ARG A 148 17.58 -9.29 9.91
N TYR A 149 16.87 -9.19 8.80
CA TYR A 149 15.43 -9.08 8.79
C TYR A 149 14.80 -10.20 7.97
N THR A 150 13.65 -10.70 8.45
CA THR A 150 12.75 -11.56 7.66
C THR A 150 11.47 -10.81 7.36
N VAL A 151 11.10 -10.77 6.08
CA VAL A 151 9.83 -10.20 5.58
C VAL A 151 8.84 -11.34 5.42
N TYR A 152 7.84 -11.40 6.29
CA TYR A 152 6.72 -12.32 6.19
C TYR A 152 5.65 -11.70 5.30
N HIS A 153 5.27 -12.38 4.21
CA HIS A 153 4.41 -11.78 3.20
C HIS A 153 3.54 -12.80 2.45
N SER A 154 2.44 -12.35 1.87
CA SER A 154 1.66 -13.11 0.88
C SER A 154 1.98 -12.63 -0.54
N HIS A 155 1.94 -13.51 -1.53
CA HIS A 155 2.30 -13.16 -2.91
C HIS A 155 1.38 -12.10 -3.55
N TYR A 156 0.09 -12.12 -3.22
CA TYR A 156 -0.93 -11.31 -3.89
C TYR A 156 -1.63 -10.31 -2.96
N SER A 157 -1.21 -10.23 -1.70
CA SER A 157 -1.66 -9.16 -0.80
C SER A 157 -1.03 -7.84 -1.22
N LEU A 158 -1.84 -6.80 -1.46
CA LEU A 158 -1.33 -5.48 -1.86
C LEU A 158 -0.37 -4.90 -0.78
N PRO A 159 -0.71 -4.89 0.52
CA PRO A 159 0.22 -4.54 1.58
C PRO A 159 1.55 -5.32 1.52
N SER A 160 1.49 -6.63 1.24
CA SER A 160 2.70 -7.47 1.09
C SER A 160 3.57 -7.07 -0.09
N ILE A 161 2.96 -6.76 -1.24
CA ILE A 161 3.70 -6.27 -2.41
C ILE A 161 4.37 -4.92 -2.08
N ILE A 162 3.67 -4.03 -1.38
CA ILE A 162 4.22 -2.74 -0.92
C ILE A 162 5.44 -2.95 -0.01
N ALA A 163 5.35 -3.84 1.00
CA ALA A 163 6.47 -4.10 1.90
C ALA A 163 7.69 -4.70 1.19
N ARG A 164 7.49 -5.65 0.28
CA ARG A 164 8.58 -6.22 -0.52
C ARG A 164 9.22 -5.16 -1.42
N PHE A 165 8.39 -4.32 -2.03
CA PHE A 165 8.87 -3.25 -2.89
C PHE A 165 9.61 -2.17 -2.09
N LEU A 166 9.13 -1.79 -0.90
CA LEU A 166 9.85 -0.94 0.07
C LEU A 166 11.25 -1.48 0.37
N VAL A 167 11.37 -2.78 0.69
CA VAL A 167 12.66 -3.41 0.94
C VAL A 167 13.54 -3.33 -0.31
N ALA A 168 13.02 -3.66 -1.49
CA ALA A 168 13.80 -3.57 -2.74
C ALA A 168 14.29 -2.14 -3.02
N VAL A 169 13.51 -1.12 -2.67
CA VAL A 169 13.77 0.28 -3.03
C VAL A 169 14.46 1.13 -1.96
N ARG A 170 14.65 0.59 -0.75
CA ARG A 170 15.16 1.30 0.45
C ARG A 170 16.45 2.11 0.26
N GLY A 171 17.30 1.71 -0.68
CA GLY A 171 18.57 2.35 -0.94
C GLY A 171 19.67 1.94 0.05
N SER A 172 20.66 2.80 0.22
CA SER A 172 21.82 2.51 1.08
C SER A 172 21.55 2.95 2.53
N PRO A 173 22.00 2.18 3.53
CA PRO A 173 21.85 2.54 4.93
C PRO A 173 22.81 3.69 5.29
N ILE A 174 22.47 4.46 6.32
CA ILE A 174 23.24 5.64 6.75
C ILE A 174 24.67 5.32 7.21
N ASP A 175 24.89 4.12 7.77
CA ASP A 175 26.19 3.64 8.24
C ASP A 175 26.96 2.83 7.17
N GLY A 176 26.37 2.64 5.98
CA GLY A 176 26.95 1.87 4.88
C GLY A 176 26.99 0.35 5.11
N LEU A 177 26.47 -0.14 6.24
CA LEU A 177 26.43 -1.57 6.56
C LEU A 177 25.12 -2.16 6.06
N ASP A 178 25.18 -2.92 4.97
CA ASP A 178 23.96 -3.51 4.38
C ASP A 178 23.33 -4.51 5.34
N ASP A 179 22.01 -4.42 5.44
CA ASP A 179 21.20 -5.31 6.26
C ASP A 179 20.84 -6.54 5.42
N GLY A 180 20.86 -7.71 6.04
CA GLY A 180 20.43 -8.93 5.36
C GLY A 180 18.91 -9.01 5.37
N PHE A 181 18.27 -9.11 4.20
CA PHE A 181 16.82 -9.36 4.10
C PHE A 181 16.56 -10.75 3.54
N THR A 182 15.70 -11.50 4.20
CA THR A 182 15.14 -12.77 3.72
C THR A 182 13.63 -12.65 3.60
N GLU A 183 13.05 -13.34 2.62
CA GLU A 183 11.59 -13.38 2.42
C GLU A 183 11.03 -14.72 2.89
N GLN A 184 9.91 -14.68 3.62
CA GLN A 184 9.14 -15.85 4.00
C GLN A 184 7.69 -15.68 3.52
N VAL A 185 7.31 -16.56 2.59
CA VAL A 185 5.95 -16.58 2.04
C VAL A 185 5.00 -17.23 3.04
N ILE A 186 3.86 -16.60 3.27
CA ILE A 186 2.77 -17.05 4.13
C ILE A 186 1.51 -17.24 3.29
N ASP A 187 0.93 -18.44 3.32
CA ASP A 187 -0.39 -18.69 2.76
C ASP A 187 -1.50 -18.25 3.73
N VAL A 188 -1.97 -17.02 3.52
CA VAL A 188 -3.09 -16.45 4.30
C VAL A 188 -4.41 -17.18 4.11
N PHE A 189 -4.60 -17.88 2.99
CA PHE A 189 -5.82 -18.62 2.72
C PHE A 189 -5.84 -19.95 3.45
N ALA A 190 -4.68 -20.57 3.65
CA ALA A 190 -4.51 -21.76 4.46
C ALA A 190 -4.46 -21.47 5.98
N GLY A 191 -4.53 -20.19 6.39
CA GLY A 191 -4.41 -19.81 7.80
C GLY A 191 -2.98 -19.88 8.34
N GLU A 192 -1.98 -20.01 7.47
CA GLU A 192 -0.58 -20.20 7.87
C GLU A 192 -0.03 -19.01 8.64
N GLN A 193 -0.64 -17.83 8.51
CA GLN A 193 -0.25 -16.66 9.30
C GLN A 193 -0.20 -17.03 10.78
N LEU A 194 -1.21 -17.72 11.32
CA LEU A 194 -1.23 -18.06 12.74
C LEU A 194 -0.06 -18.97 13.14
N SER A 195 0.29 -19.93 12.29
CA SER A 195 1.37 -20.89 12.55
C SER A 195 2.77 -20.27 12.41
N ALA A 196 2.99 -19.45 11.39
CA ALA A 196 4.26 -18.76 11.18
C ALA A 196 4.50 -17.69 12.26
N LEU A 197 3.44 -17.02 12.69
CA LEU A 197 3.49 -16.04 13.77
C LEU A 197 3.75 -16.70 15.13
N PHE A 198 3.17 -17.87 15.39
CA PHE A 198 3.45 -18.63 16.61
C PHE A 198 4.93 -19.07 16.67
N GLN A 199 5.51 -19.44 15.53
CA GLN A 199 6.93 -19.79 15.43
C GLN A 199 7.86 -18.56 15.57
N ALA A 200 7.35 -17.34 15.39
CA ALA A 200 8.11 -16.10 15.53
C ALA A 200 8.29 -15.62 16.99
N GLY A 201 7.69 -16.29 17.98
CA GLY A 201 8.18 -16.27 19.36
C GLY A 201 8.05 -14.95 20.14
N GLY A 202 6.99 -14.17 19.94
CA GLY A 202 6.64 -13.05 20.82
C GLY A 202 5.70 -12.05 20.14
N ASP A 203 4.52 -11.88 20.73
CA ASP A 203 3.35 -11.11 20.28
C ASP A 203 2.77 -11.53 18.92
N VAL A 204 1.51 -11.97 18.93
CA VAL A 204 0.77 -12.43 17.76
C VAL A 204 0.59 -11.25 16.81
N VAL A 205 1.53 -11.08 15.87
CA VAL A 205 1.42 -10.11 14.79
C VAL A 205 0.40 -10.62 13.77
N ALA A 206 -0.89 -10.46 14.06
CA ALA A 206 -1.97 -11.02 13.25
C ALA A 206 -1.99 -10.51 11.79
N ASP A 207 -1.24 -9.45 11.49
CA ASP A 207 -1.22 -8.78 10.20
C ASP A 207 0.06 -9.03 9.43
N ILE A 208 -0.09 -9.52 8.19
CA ILE A 208 0.98 -9.49 7.19
C ILE A 208 0.75 -8.33 6.20
N PRO A 209 1.81 -7.65 5.73
CA PRO A 209 3.21 -7.98 5.91
C PRO A 209 3.73 -7.69 7.31
N ALA A 210 4.74 -8.46 7.71
CA ALA A 210 5.50 -8.22 8.93
C ALA A 210 7.00 -8.24 8.62
N LEU A 211 7.75 -7.35 9.24
CA LEU A 211 9.20 -7.27 9.19
C LEU A 211 9.74 -7.61 10.58
N ARG A 212 10.48 -8.72 10.69
CA ARG A 212 11.07 -9.16 11.94
C ARG A 212 12.56 -8.97 11.95
N ASN A 213 13.10 -8.40 13.01
CA ASN A 213 14.53 -8.34 13.27
C ASN A 213 14.98 -9.64 13.97
N GLU A 214 15.88 -10.40 13.36
CA GLU A 214 16.32 -11.70 13.90
C GLU A 214 17.14 -11.57 15.18
N SER A 215 17.84 -10.43 15.36
CA SER A 215 18.72 -10.20 16.51
C SER A 215 17.93 -9.76 17.74
N SER A 216 17.00 -8.81 17.58
CA SER A 216 16.19 -8.32 18.71
C SER A 216 14.89 -9.10 18.91
N ARG A 217 14.44 -9.84 17.89
CA ARG A 217 13.11 -10.48 17.80
C ARG A 217 11.94 -9.50 17.70
N ASP A 218 12.20 -8.20 17.60
CA ASP A 218 11.16 -7.19 17.38
C ASP A 218 10.50 -7.42 16.03
N THR A 219 9.19 -7.22 15.98
CA THR A 219 8.40 -7.34 14.75
C THR A 219 7.60 -6.08 14.52
N VAL A 220 7.65 -5.58 13.28
CA VAL A 220 6.89 -4.41 12.82
C VAL A 220 5.93 -4.86 11.72
N SER A 221 4.66 -4.54 11.89
CA SER A 221 3.58 -5.04 11.04
C SER A 221 2.91 -3.90 10.29
N GLY A 222 2.53 -4.16 9.06
CA GLY A 222 1.89 -3.15 8.20
C GLY A 222 2.89 -2.34 7.38
N PRO A 223 2.54 -2.00 6.12
CA PRO A 223 3.48 -1.36 5.21
C PRO A 223 3.89 0.06 5.64
N ILE A 224 3.02 0.81 6.32
CA ILE A 224 3.35 2.17 6.79
C ILE A 224 4.37 2.10 7.92
N GLU A 225 4.15 1.22 8.87
CA GLU A 225 4.99 1.01 10.04
C GLU A 225 6.34 0.45 9.61
N ILE A 226 6.35 -0.50 8.66
CA ILE A 226 7.58 -1.01 8.02
C ILE A 226 8.34 0.14 7.34
N ALA A 227 7.67 1.00 6.57
CA ALA A 227 8.32 2.14 5.93
C ALA A 227 8.95 3.10 6.95
N ARG A 228 8.23 3.40 8.04
CA ARG A 228 8.74 4.22 9.15
C ARG A 228 9.95 3.59 9.83
N HIS A 229 9.86 2.30 10.17
CA HIS A 229 10.95 1.56 10.80
C HIS A 229 12.21 1.54 9.92
N LEU A 230 12.05 1.28 8.62
CA LEU A 230 13.19 1.32 7.69
C LEU A 230 13.75 2.75 7.53
N SER A 231 12.92 3.80 7.65
CA SER A 231 13.36 5.17 7.42
C SER A 231 14.44 5.67 8.40
N ASP A 232 14.49 5.10 9.61
CA ASP A 232 15.52 5.44 10.61
C ASP A 232 16.93 5.12 10.12
N ARG A 233 17.04 4.09 9.26
CA ARG A 233 18.31 3.62 8.71
C ARG A 233 18.50 3.96 7.23
N TYR A 234 17.40 4.12 6.50
CA TYR A 234 17.35 4.35 5.06
C TYR A 234 16.72 5.71 4.72
N PRO A 235 17.48 6.82 4.83
CA PRO A 235 16.94 8.18 4.71
C PRO A 235 16.41 8.51 3.30
N ALA A 236 16.78 7.74 2.28
CA ALA A 236 16.25 7.89 0.92
C ALA A 236 14.74 7.65 0.83
N LEU A 237 14.16 6.88 1.77
CA LEU A 237 12.73 6.63 1.83
C LEU A 237 11.92 7.90 2.18
N PHE A 238 12.46 8.77 3.02
CA PHE A 238 11.84 10.05 3.41
C PHE A 238 12.86 11.19 3.33
N PRO A 239 13.18 11.68 2.12
CA PRO A 239 14.09 12.80 1.96
C PRO A 239 13.58 14.02 2.72
N ALA A 240 14.44 14.66 3.52
CA ALA A 240 14.05 15.68 4.50
C ALA A 240 13.15 16.78 3.94
N LYS A 241 13.40 17.22 2.70
CA LYS A 241 12.64 18.29 2.04
C LYS A 241 11.17 17.92 1.76
N GLU A 242 10.90 16.65 1.45
CA GLU A 242 9.57 16.19 1.01
C GLU A 242 8.94 15.19 1.99
N ALA A 243 9.55 14.96 3.16
CA ALA A 243 9.17 13.91 4.10
C ALA A 243 7.69 14.02 4.54
N ASP A 244 7.21 15.23 4.86
CA ASP A 244 5.83 15.44 5.32
C ASP A 244 4.83 15.26 4.18
N THR A 245 5.15 15.77 2.98
CA THR A 245 4.36 15.55 1.77
C THR A 245 4.23 14.06 1.45
N ILE A 246 5.34 13.31 1.54
CA ILE A 246 5.38 11.85 1.34
C ILE A 246 4.47 11.16 2.36
N LYS A 247 4.62 11.47 3.66
CA LYS A 247 3.80 10.87 4.73
C LYS A 247 2.31 11.15 4.52
N ALA A 248 1.95 12.38 4.17
CA ALA A 248 0.56 12.77 3.93
C ALA A 248 -0.06 12.02 2.74
N HIS A 249 0.68 11.87 1.64
CA HIS A 249 0.21 11.08 0.49
C HIS A 249 0.12 9.59 0.78
N ILE A 250 1.08 9.02 1.53
CA ILE A 250 1.00 7.62 1.98
C ILE A 250 -0.25 7.41 2.84
N ALA A 251 -0.52 8.30 3.80
CA ALA A 251 -1.72 8.21 4.63
C ALA A 251 -3.00 8.27 3.79
N ARG A 252 -3.10 9.21 2.85
CA ARG A 252 -4.26 9.31 1.93
C ARG A 252 -4.42 8.08 1.04
N LEU A 253 -3.34 7.49 0.55
CA LEU A 253 -3.41 6.24 -0.21
C LEU A 253 -3.96 5.10 0.65
N HIS A 254 -3.57 5.01 1.91
CA HIS A 254 -4.02 3.94 2.82
C HIS A 254 -5.41 4.16 3.40
N ASP A 255 -5.96 5.39 3.33
CA ASP A 255 -7.38 5.66 3.62
C ASP A 255 -8.33 5.13 2.54
N LEU A 256 -7.82 4.79 1.35
CA LEU A 256 -8.63 4.23 0.27
C LEU A 256 -9.03 2.78 0.55
N ASP A 257 -10.29 2.44 0.24
CA ASP A 257 -10.77 1.06 0.24
C ASP A 257 -10.23 0.29 -0.98
N TRP A 258 -8.98 -0.16 -0.87
CA TRP A 258 -8.27 -0.90 -1.92
C TRP A 258 -8.92 -2.20 -2.30
N PHE A 259 -9.71 -2.79 -1.39
CA PHE A 259 -10.49 -3.96 -1.68
C PHE A 259 -11.57 -3.62 -2.73
N SER A 260 -12.38 -2.59 -2.47
CA SER A 260 -13.40 -2.12 -3.41
C SER A 260 -12.79 -1.63 -4.74
N LEU A 261 -11.60 -1.04 -4.70
CA LEU A 261 -10.85 -0.63 -5.90
C LEU A 261 -10.21 -1.78 -6.68
N SER A 262 -10.07 -2.95 -6.08
CA SER A 262 -9.55 -4.16 -6.75
C SER A 262 -10.65 -4.96 -7.45
N LEU A 263 -11.92 -4.62 -7.23
CA LEU A 263 -13.04 -5.23 -7.94
C LEU A 263 -13.06 -4.72 -9.39
N PRO A 264 -13.22 -5.61 -10.38
CA PRO A 264 -13.28 -5.21 -11.78
C PRO A 264 -14.45 -4.28 -12.02
N VAL A 265 -14.23 -3.22 -12.82
CA VAL A 265 -15.33 -2.38 -13.24
C VAL A 265 -16.10 -3.00 -14.40
N PRO A 266 -17.42 -3.06 -14.28
CA PRO A 266 -18.28 -3.34 -15.42
C PRO A 266 -18.16 -2.19 -16.42
N ARG A 267 -17.93 -2.54 -17.68
CA ARG A 267 -17.82 -1.53 -18.73
C ARG A 267 -19.19 -0.86 -18.89
N PRO A 268 -19.27 0.48 -18.96
CA PRO A 268 -20.52 1.16 -19.27
C PRO A 268 -20.91 0.86 -20.73
N SER A 269 -21.52 -0.30 -20.93
CA SER A 269 -21.90 -0.82 -22.25
C SER A 269 -23.34 -0.42 -22.50
N ARG A 270 -23.60 0.88 -22.76
CA ARG A 270 -24.90 1.45 -23.21
C ARG A 270 -26.21 1.07 -22.46
N GLY A 271 -26.17 0.24 -21.42
CA GLY A 271 -27.23 -0.03 -20.44
C GLY A 271 -26.57 -0.06 -19.06
N GLY A 272 -27.05 0.79 -18.15
CA GLY A 272 -26.44 1.12 -16.85
C GLY A 272 -26.49 0.02 -15.81
N ASP A 273 -26.02 0.35 -14.60
CA ASP A 273 -26.08 -0.27 -13.25
C ASP A 273 -26.13 -1.81 -13.09
N ASP A 274 -26.80 -2.55 -13.96
CA ASP A 274 -26.99 -4.01 -13.93
C ASP A 274 -25.66 -4.77 -13.92
N GLN A 275 -24.67 -4.29 -14.67
CA GLN A 275 -23.39 -4.97 -14.80
C GLN A 275 -22.52 -4.84 -13.52
N SER A 276 -22.67 -3.75 -12.75
CA SER A 276 -22.05 -3.60 -11.41
C SER A 276 -22.67 -4.55 -10.40
N ARG A 277 -23.97 -4.79 -10.55
CA ARG A 277 -24.71 -5.73 -9.72
C ARG A 277 -24.30 -7.16 -10.04
N GLU A 278 -24.13 -7.51 -11.31
CA GLU A 278 -23.63 -8.82 -11.74
C GLU A 278 -22.22 -9.10 -11.18
N ALA A 279 -21.27 -8.16 -11.33
CA ALA A 279 -19.91 -8.35 -10.79
C ALA A 279 -19.91 -8.49 -9.25
N LEU A 280 -20.75 -7.73 -8.55
CA LEU A 280 -20.93 -7.87 -7.10
C LEU A 280 -21.57 -9.21 -6.73
N GLN A 281 -22.54 -9.69 -7.51
CA GLN A 281 -23.18 -10.99 -7.31
C GLN A 281 -22.20 -12.14 -7.55
N GLU A 282 -21.40 -12.10 -8.63
CA GLU A 282 -20.34 -13.07 -8.89
C GLU A 282 -19.31 -13.08 -7.76
N PHE A 283 -18.95 -11.90 -7.25
CA PHE A 283 -18.04 -11.77 -6.12
C PHE A 283 -18.63 -12.35 -4.82
N GLN A 284 -19.90 -12.02 -4.51
CA GLN A 284 -20.61 -12.61 -3.38
C GLN A 284 -20.67 -14.13 -3.50
N HIS A 285 -20.93 -14.65 -4.70
CA HIS A 285 -20.94 -16.08 -4.97
C HIS A 285 -19.57 -16.74 -4.75
N ASP A 286 -18.46 -16.10 -5.16
CA ASP A 286 -17.11 -16.60 -4.88
C ASP A 286 -16.82 -16.64 -3.37
N LEU A 287 -17.26 -15.62 -2.61
CA LEU A 287 -17.15 -15.63 -1.15
C LEU A 287 -17.97 -16.76 -0.51
N GLU A 288 -19.18 -17.01 -0.99
CA GLU A 288 -20.04 -18.10 -0.53
C GLU A 288 -19.40 -19.47 -0.82
N GLN A 289 -18.88 -19.69 -2.03
CA GLN A 289 -18.17 -20.92 -2.36
C GLN A 289 -16.95 -21.16 -1.46
N ARG A 290 -16.19 -20.10 -1.15
CA ARG A 290 -15.04 -20.20 -0.21
C ARG A 290 -15.49 -20.50 1.22
N LEU A 291 -16.65 -20.01 1.62
CA LEU A 291 -17.25 -20.31 2.93
C LEU A 291 -17.60 -21.80 3.04
N GLU A 292 -18.04 -22.42 1.95
CA GLU A 292 -18.37 -23.84 1.88
C GLU A 292 -17.13 -24.74 1.82
N GLY A 293 -16.02 -24.26 1.24
CA GLY A 293 -14.80 -25.02 0.95
C GLY A 293 -13.89 -25.41 2.12
N GLY A 294 -14.39 -25.51 3.36
CA GLY A 294 -13.58 -25.95 4.51
C GLY A 294 -12.64 -24.89 5.08
N ALA A 295 -13.00 -23.61 4.96
CA ALA A 295 -12.33 -22.48 5.60
C ALA A 295 -12.14 -22.69 7.12
N SER A 296 -11.01 -22.21 7.67
CA SER A 296 -10.81 -22.13 9.13
C SER A 296 -11.92 -21.30 9.78
N ALA A 297 -12.23 -21.55 11.07
CA ALA A 297 -13.32 -20.87 11.78
C ALA A 297 -13.20 -19.34 11.72
N TRP A 298 -11.99 -18.80 11.89
CA TRP A 298 -11.71 -17.38 11.75
C TRP A 298 -11.92 -16.89 10.31
N TYR A 299 -11.43 -17.63 9.30
CA TYR A 299 -11.59 -17.21 7.90
C TYR A 299 -13.07 -17.20 7.52
N ARG A 300 -13.83 -18.18 8.02
CA ARG A 300 -15.29 -18.23 7.93
C ARG A 300 -15.93 -16.99 8.56
N ALA A 301 -15.51 -16.59 9.77
CA ALA A 301 -16.02 -15.39 10.43
C ALA A 301 -15.70 -14.10 9.65
N ALA A 302 -14.49 -13.98 9.09
CA ALA A 302 -14.10 -12.84 8.26
C ALA A 302 -14.91 -12.77 6.96
N LEU A 303 -15.10 -13.91 6.28
CA LEU A 303 -15.96 -14.02 5.09
C LEU A 303 -17.41 -13.66 5.42
N MET A 304 -17.95 -14.16 6.54
CA MET A 304 -19.30 -13.84 7.00
C MET A 304 -19.47 -12.37 7.36
N TYR A 305 -18.50 -11.77 8.05
CA TYR A 305 -18.51 -10.33 8.33
C TYR A 305 -18.55 -9.55 7.03
N ARG A 306 -17.72 -9.91 6.04
CA ARG A 306 -17.73 -9.24 4.74
C ARG A 306 -19.08 -9.42 4.03
N LEU A 307 -19.63 -10.64 4.04
CA LEU A 307 -20.96 -10.92 3.50
C LEU A 307 -22.04 -10.06 4.19
N ARG A 308 -21.98 -9.92 5.51
CA ARG A 308 -22.90 -9.07 6.30
C ARG A 308 -22.74 -7.58 5.99
N THR A 309 -21.53 -7.12 5.67
CA THR A 309 -21.31 -5.70 5.32
C THR A 309 -21.90 -5.32 3.96
N PHE A 310 -22.28 -6.29 3.11
CA PHE A 310 -23.10 -6.00 1.94
C PHE A 310 -24.54 -5.73 2.39
N GLN A 311 -24.83 -4.48 2.73
CA GLN A 311 -26.16 -4.04 3.19
C GLN A 311 -27.22 -4.22 2.09
N SER A 312 -26.95 -3.70 0.90
CA SER A 312 -27.72 -3.96 -0.32
C SER A 312 -26.83 -3.77 -1.56
N PRO A 313 -27.14 -4.43 -2.70
CA PRO A 313 -26.37 -4.23 -3.94
C PRO A 313 -26.33 -2.77 -4.39
N ASN A 314 -27.40 -2.00 -4.18
CA ASN A 314 -27.46 -0.60 -4.60
C ASN A 314 -26.57 0.30 -3.73
N ASP A 315 -26.52 0.05 -2.42
CA ASP A 315 -25.69 0.81 -1.50
C ASP A 315 -24.20 0.52 -1.76
N GLU A 316 -23.86 -0.74 -2.04
CA GLU A 316 -22.48 -1.12 -2.37
C GLU A 316 -22.03 -0.52 -3.70
N VAL A 317 -22.90 -0.49 -4.72
CA VAL A 317 -22.61 0.19 -5.98
C VAL A 317 -22.34 1.68 -5.76
N SER A 318 -23.19 2.37 -4.98
CA SER A 318 -23.00 3.78 -4.64
C SER A 318 -21.67 4.01 -3.91
N ARG A 319 -21.37 3.18 -2.92
CA ARG A 319 -20.10 3.19 -2.19
C ARG A 319 -18.89 2.99 -3.10
N ILE A 320 -18.96 2.06 -4.06
CA ILE A 320 -17.90 1.84 -5.04
C ILE A 320 -17.65 3.12 -5.85
N TYR A 321 -18.69 3.81 -6.31
CA TYR A 321 -18.52 5.08 -7.04
C TYR A 321 -17.87 6.16 -6.17
N GLU A 322 -18.26 6.28 -4.90
CA GLU A 322 -17.65 7.23 -3.96
C GLU A 322 -16.17 6.93 -3.70
N VAL A 323 -15.83 5.66 -3.45
CA VAL A 323 -14.44 5.21 -3.26
C VAL A 323 -13.61 5.51 -4.50
N ARG A 324 -14.16 5.30 -5.70
CA ARG A 324 -13.47 5.60 -6.97
C ARG A 324 -13.26 7.09 -7.18
N ALA A 325 -14.25 7.92 -6.84
CA ALA A 325 -14.11 9.38 -6.91
C ALA A 325 -13.00 9.85 -5.96
N ARG A 326 -12.97 9.32 -4.72
CA ARG A 326 -11.91 9.61 -3.74
C ARG A 326 -10.54 9.14 -4.22
N ALA A 327 -10.46 7.95 -4.82
CA ALA A 327 -9.23 7.42 -5.39
C ALA A 327 -8.71 8.31 -6.52
N ARG A 328 -9.56 8.69 -7.46
CA ARG A 328 -9.21 9.62 -8.54
C ARG A 328 -8.67 10.94 -7.99
N HIS A 329 -9.38 11.56 -7.03
CA HIS A 329 -8.94 12.80 -6.41
C HIS A 329 -7.56 12.66 -5.72
N THR A 330 -7.36 11.56 -5.00
CA THR A 330 -6.08 11.26 -4.34
C THR A 330 -4.94 11.09 -5.36
N LEU A 331 -5.19 10.36 -6.45
CA LEU A 331 -4.20 10.16 -7.51
C LEU A 331 -3.90 11.44 -8.29
N GLU A 332 -4.89 12.30 -8.52
CA GLU A 332 -4.69 13.62 -9.16
C GLU A 332 -3.82 14.54 -8.27
N ALA A 333 -4.02 14.52 -6.95
CA ALA A 333 -3.17 15.26 -6.01
C ALA A 333 -1.72 14.75 -6.03
N ILE A 334 -1.52 13.44 -6.16
CA ILE A 334 -0.20 12.82 -6.29
C ILE A 334 0.43 13.13 -7.65
N GLU A 335 -0.35 13.10 -8.74
CA GLU A 335 0.11 13.42 -10.11
C GLU A 335 0.74 14.82 -10.20
N GLY A 336 0.24 15.78 -9.41
CA GLY A 336 0.79 17.14 -9.34
C GLY A 336 2.26 17.21 -8.94
N HIS A 337 2.80 16.16 -8.32
CA HIS A 337 4.21 16.08 -7.94
C HIS A 337 5.09 15.37 -8.97
N VAL A 338 4.51 14.68 -9.96
CA VAL A 338 5.28 14.03 -11.02
C VAL A 338 6.05 15.10 -11.79
N VAL A 339 7.38 15.00 -11.85
CA VAL A 339 8.21 15.90 -12.65
C VAL A 339 8.61 15.25 -13.97
N ASP A 340 8.79 16.02 -15.04
CA ASP A 340 9.19 15.46 -16.34
C ASP A 340 10.67 15.09 -16.30
N HIS A 341 10.95 13.80 -16.18
CA HIS A 341 12.29 13.33 -15.84
C HIS A 341 13.22 13.22 -17.04
N ARG A 342 14.35 13.92 -16.98
CA ARG A 342 15.55 13.62 -17.78
C ARG A 342 16.45 12.58 -17.08
N GLY A 343 15.90 11.42 -16.71
CA GLY A 343 16.74 10.26 -16.32
C GLY A 343 16.28 9.39 -15.14
N HIS A 344 15.35 9.83 -14.28
CA HIS A 344 14.93 9.06 -13.10
C HIS A 344 13.41 8.93 -13.03
N PRO A 345 12.82 7.74 -12.93
CA PRO A 345 11.37 7.57 -13.08
C PRO A 345 10.55 7.87 -11.81
N TRP A 346 11.12 8.49 -10.78
CA TRP A 346 10.51 8.57 -9.43
C TRP A 346 9.76 9.87 -9.21
N ILE A 347 8.66 9.84 -8.46
CA ILE A 347 7.63 10.88 -8.48
C ILE A 347 8.18 12.31 -8.29
N PHE A 348 9.05 12.55 -7.32
CA PHE A 348 9.68 13.85 -7.05
C PHE A 348 10.96 14.13 -7.87
N GLY A 349 11.30 13.26 -8.82
CA GLY A 349 12.51 13.35 -9.64
C GLY A 349 13.80 13.02 -8.89
N PHE A 350 13.69 12.33 -7.76
CA PHE A 350 14.83 11.83 -7.02
C PHE A 350 15.64 10.82 -7.85
N GLU A 351 16.93 10.67 -7.53
CA GLU A 351 17.76 9.62 -8.13
C GLU A 351 17.27 8.22 -7.71
N ARG A 352 16.72 8.12 -6.50
CA ARG A 352 16.20 6.90 -5.89
C ARG A 352 14.71 7.03 -5.55
N PRO A 353 13.96 5.92 -5.62
CA PRO A 353 12.57 5.88 -5.17
C PRO A 353 12.44 6.24 -3.68
N SER A 354 11.35 6.93 -3.35
CA SER A 354 10.94 7.21 -1.98
C SER A 354 9.95 6.17 -1.46
N ALA A 355 9.56 6.27 -0.19
CA ALA A 355 8.46 5.46 0.36
C ALA A 355 7.14 5.69 -0.36
N LEU A 356 6.88 6.91 -0.87
CA LEU A 356 5.67 7.17 -1.66
C LEU A 356 5.66 6.34 -2.94
N ASP A 357 6.79 6.28 -3.67
CA ASP A 357 6.92 5.45 -4.86
C ASP A 357 6.66 3.97 -4.54
N ALA A 358 7.18 3.51 -3.40
CA ALA A 358 7.02 2.13 -2.95
C ALA A 358 5.55 1.74 -2.65
N HIS A 359 4.76 2.70 -2.16
CA HIS A 359 3.33 2.51 -1.90
C HIS A 359 2.49 2.70 -3.17
N LEU A 360 2.86 3.67 -4.01
CA LEU A 360 2.10 4.09 -5.18
C LEU A 360 2.21 3.08 -6.32
N VAL A 361 3.40 2.59 -6.67
CA VAL A 361 3.60 1.72 -7.83
C VAL A 361 2.80 0.41 -7.74
N PRO A 362 2.83 -0.35 -6.63
CA PRO A 362 1.98 -1.54 -6.47
C PRO A 362 0.48 -1.21 -6.55
N SER A 363 0.08 -0.07 -5.99
CA SER A 363 -1.31 0.39 -5.95
C SER A 363 -1.84 0.74 -7.35
N LEU A 364 -1.03 1.44 -8.16
CA LEU A 364 -1.36 1.73 -9.55
C LEU A 364 -1.40 0.45 -10.40
N ALA A 365 -0.42 -0.44 -10.20
CA ALA A 365 -0.41 -1.74 -10.88
C ALA A 365 -1.65 -2.57 -10.54
N ARG A 366 -2.09 -2.53 -9.28
CA ARG A 366 -3.33 -3.18 -8.82
C ARG A 366 -4.57 -2.64 -9.51
N LEU A 367 -4.67 -1.33 -9.68
CA LEU A 367 -5.77 -0.74 -10.44
C LEU A 367 -5.77 -1.20 -11.89
N GLU A 368 -4.62 -1.30 -12.56
CA GLU A 368 -4.57 -1.81 -13.93
C GLU A 368 -4.94 -3.28 -14.04
N ASP A 369 -4.43 -4.12 -13.14
CA ASP A 369 -4.72 -5.55 -13.12
C ASP A 369 -6.22 -5.81 -12.86
N ALA A 370 -6.86 -4.95 -12.05
CA ALA A 370 -8.29 -4.96 -11.80
C ALA A 370 -9.12 -4.37 -12.97
N GLY A 371 -8.52 -3.95 -14.09
CA GLY A 371 -9.25 -3.27 -15.17
C GLY A 371 -9.71 -1.85 -14.83
N ASN A 372 -9.22 -1.29 -13.72
CA ASN A 372 -9.51 0.06 -13.22
C ASN A 372 -8.49 1.11 -13.65
N GLY A 373 -7.68 0.81 -14.68
CA GLY A 373 -6.70 1.75 -15.24
C GLY A 373 -7.30 3.08 -15.72
N GLY A 374 -8.62 3.18 -15.95
CA GLY A 374 -9.30 4.45 -16.25
C GLY A 374 -9.32 5.46 -15.09
N LEU A 375 -9.05 5.02 -13.86
CA LEU A 375 -8.91 5.89 -12.70
C LEU A 375 -7.53 6.57 -12.64
N ILE A 376 -6.52 5.96 -13.27
CA ILE A 376 -5.14 6.42 -13.17
C ILE A 376 -4.95 7.64 -14.09
N PRO A 377 -4.54 8.80 -13.56
CA PRO A 377 -4.21 9.96 -14.36
C PRO A 377 -3.12 9.67 -15.41
N PRO A 378 -3.15 10.30 -16.60
CA PRO A 378 -2.25 9.95 -17.71
C PRO A 378 -0.75 10.03 -17.38
N ARG A 379 -0.30 11.01 -16.58
CA ARG A 379 1.13 11.11 -16.24
C ARG A 379 1.52 10.00 -15.27
N LEU A 380 0.62 9.61 -14.37
CA LEU A 380 0.83 8.46 -13.48
C LEU A 380 0.85 7.12 -14.23
N LYS A 381 0.17 6.98 -15.38
CA LYS A 381 0.33 5.80 -16.25
C LYS A 381 1.73 5.73 -16.85
N GLY A 382 2.20 6.83 -17.44
CA GLY A 382 3.57 6.89 -17.98
C GLY A 382 4.64 6.64 -16.92
N TYR A 383 4.41 7.16 -15.71
CA TYR A 383 5.22 6.87 -14.52
C TYR A 383 5.20 5.38 -14.16
N LEU A 384 4.02 4.74 -14.09
CA LEU A 384 3.90 3.30 -13.78
C LEU A 384 4.66 2.44 -14.80
N ASP A 385 4.52 2.75 -16.09
CA ASP A 385 5.24 2.04 -17.16
C ASP A 385 6.76 2.20 -17.04
N ALA A 386 7.23 3.36 -16.59
CA ALA A 386 8.64 3.57 -16.29
C ALA A 386 9.08 2.76 -15.05
N ALA A 387 8.32 2.82 -13.96
CA ALA A 387 8.61 2.08 -12.73
C ALA A 387 8.66 0.57 -12.94
N ARG A 388 7.74 -0.01 -13.73
CA ARG A 388 7.69 -1.46 -14.03
C ARG A 388 8.91 -1.97 -14.80
N ARG A 389 9.59 -1.09 -15.55
CA ARG A 389 10.83 -1.44 -16.28
C ARG A 389 12.07 -1.48 -15.40
N THR A 390 11.99 -0.93 -14.18
CA THR A 390 13.12 -0.92 -13.25
C THR A 390 13.44 -2.35 -12.77
N GLN A 391 14.68 -2.55 -12.31
CA GLN A 391 15.08 -3.83 -11.73
C GLN A 391 14.30 -4.13 -10.44
N TYR A 392 14.02 -3.12 -9.62
CA TYR A 392 13.29 -3.26 -8.36
C TYR A 392 11.92 -3.91 -8.56
N TRP A 393 11.16 -3.46 -9.57
CA TRP A 393 9.85 -4.04 -9.83
C TRP A 393 9.95 -5.48 -10.33
N ARG A 394 10.92 -5.75 -11.22
CA ARG A 394 11.15 -7.10 -11.76
C ARG A 394 11.61 -8.09 -10.69
N GLU A 395 12.41 -7.66 -9.73
CA GLU A 395 12.83 -8.50 -8.59
C GLU A 395 11.64 -8.90 -7.72
N VAL A 396 10.73 -7.96 -7.43
CA VAL A 396 9.58 -8.22 -6.56
C VAL A 396 8.47 -8.97 -7.29
N MET A 397 8.09 -8.52 -8.48
CA MET A 397 6.91 -9.03 -9.20
C MET A 397 7.26 -10.03 -10.30
N GLY A 398 8.44 -9.93 -10.91
CA GLY A 398 8.75 -10.68 -12.14
C GLY A 398 7.72 -10.35 -13.23
N ASP A 399 7.19 -11.40 -13.85
CA ASP A 399 6.11 -11.30 -14.86
C ASP A 399 4.70 -11.42 -14.26
N ARG A 400 4.58 -11.44 -12.92
CA ARG A 400 3.29 -11.63 -12.25
C ARG A 400 2.47 -10.35 -12.25
N LYS A 401 1.15 -10.54 -12.31
CA LYS A 401 0.18 -9.52 -11.92
C LYS A 401 0.10 -9.41 -10.41
N THR A 402 -0.38 -8.27 -9.94
CA THR A 402 -0.64 -8.01 -8.52
C THR A 402 -1.90 -8.72 -8.03
N LEU A 403 -2.84 -9.05 -8.92
CA LEU A 403 -3.99 -9.91 -8.66
C LEU A 403 -3.73 -11.31 -9.22
N ARG A 404 -4.34 -12.32 -8.58
CA ARG A 404 -4.25 -13.72 -8.98
C ARG A 404 -5.12 -14.01 -10.20
#